data_AF-A0A538BVR5-F1
#
_entry.id   AF-A0A538BVR5-F1
#
_cell.length_a   1.000
_cell.length_b   1.000
_cell.length_c   1.000
_cell.angle_alpha   90.00
_cell.angle_beta   90.00
_cell.angle_gamma   90.00
#
_symmetry.space_group_name_H-M   'P 1'
#
loop_
_entity.id
_entity.type
_entity.pdbx_description
1 polymer ?
#
loop_
_entity_poly.entity_id
_entity_poly.type
_entity_poly.pdbx_seq_one_letter_code
_entity_poly.pdbx_strand_id
1 'polypeptide(L)'
;MPLRYSTGAVRDYVGPGCGGPDLPLTIPEAAFFRYFYSLAGFQLFTRWENGNVWGSDFRDGTDLDPSGGSDVPEIYFYTGHGNCQSPPTATSPDFVITCGNFGTPNTVNIGRSSRWGNGAGNLRFAFIDASCPMDLVSLGNNWFPTFQGLHVAVGHSGTASADTLDSANRGALFAAYTAGSFSLFPHLSVGDAWMAAGTIDIQSGCCAVAIAAGNDRNDAIDRRQNERVSDNRSDPTPNWFAWRWSCG
;
A
#
# COMPACT_ATOMS: atom_id res chain seq x y z
N MET A 1 14.82 7.14 -16.62
CA MET A 1 15.36 6.50 -15.40
C MET A 1 14.38 5.43 -14.97
N PRO A 2 14.83 4.30 -14.39
CA PRO A 2 13.92 3.32 -13.82
C PRO A 2 13.09 3.95 -12.70
N LEU A 3 11.83 3.53 -12.54
CA LEU A 3 11.02 3.98 -11.40
C LEU A 3 11.65 3.49 -10.10
N ARG A 4 11.60 4.34 -9.08
CA ARG A 4 12.03 4.03 -7.73
C ARG A 4 10.89 3.38 -6.98
N TYR A 5 11.23 2.41 -6.15
CA TYR A 5 10.27 1.76 -5.28
C TYR A 5 10.78 1.64 -3.85
N SER A 6 9.85 1.65 -2.91
CA SER A 6 10.12 1.46 -1.50
C SER A 6 9.21 0.41 -0.90
N THR A 7 9.65 -0.17 0.22
CA THR A 7 8.82 -1.05 1.02
C THR A 7 8.82 -0.65 2.49
N GLY A 8 7.65 -0.64 3.13
CA GLY A 8 7.50 -0.56 4.58
C GLY A 8 6.81 -1.81 5.12
N ALA A 9 7.33 -2.45 6.16
CA ALA A 9 6.81 -3.73 6.61
C ALA A 9 6.75 -3.86 8.15
N VAL A 10 5.62 -4.31 8.68
CA VAL A 10 5.43 -4.63 10.11
C VAL A 10 4.93 -6.06 10.24
N ARG A 11 5.65 -6.91 11.00
CA ARG A 11 5.32 -8.34 11.18
C ARG A 11 4.20 -8.52 12.19
N ASP A 12 4.32 -7.85 13.33
CA ASP A 12 3.38 -7.91 14.43
C ASP A 12 3.21 -6.49 14.98
N TYR A 13 1.96 -6.08 15.19
CA TYR A 13 1.65 -4.86 15.94
C TYR A 13 1.97 -5.08 17.42
N VAL A 14 3.25 -5.01 17.78
CA VAL A 14 3.70 -5.27 19.15
C VAL A 14 3.31 -4.07 20.02
N GLY A 15 2.43 -4.32 21.01
CA GLY A 15 1.99 -3.34 22.00
C GLY A 15 3.11 -2.52 22.66
N PRO A 16 4.25 -3.12 23.10
CA PRO A 16 5.38 -2.38 23.64
C PRO A 16 6.24 -1.58 22.62
N GLY A 17 5.82 -1.49 21.35
CA GLY A 17 6.61 -0.95 20.24
C GLY A 17 7.45 -2.04 19.57
N CYS A 18 8.00 -1.75 18.40
CA CYS A 18 8.77 -2.73 17.60
C CYS A 18 10.19 -2.98 18.14
N GLY A 19 10.45 -2.63 19.41
CA GLY A 19 11.68 -2.92 20.15
C GLY A 19 11.61 -4.18 21.01
N GLY A 20 10.62 -5.06 20.77
CA GLY A 20 10.52 -6.35 21.45
C GLY A 20 11.61 -7.34 20.99
N PRO A 21 12.04 -8.29 21.85
CA PRO A 21 12.99 -9.31 21.44
C PRO A 21 12.32 -10.27 20.45
N ASP A 22 13.03 -10.59 19.38
CA ASP A 22 12.70 -11.57 18.35
C ASP A 22 11.68 -11.16 17.26
N LEU A 23 11.61 -9.87 16.89
CA LEU A 23 11.02 -9.52 15.61
C LEU A 23 11.95 -9.94 14.45
N PRO A 24 11.42 -10.58 13.40
CA PRO A 24 12.22 -11.02 12.27
C PRO A 24 12.83 -9.79 11.58
N LEU A 25 14.13 -9.89 11.30
CA LEU A 25 14.88 -8.88 10.54
C LEU A 25 14.39 -8.75 9.09
N THR A 26 13.65 -9.75 8.60
CA THR A 26 13.12 -9.78 7.24
C THR A 26 11.68 -10.28 7.26
N ILE A 27 10.78 -9.45 6.74
CA ILE A 27 9.37 -9.77 6.49
C ILE A 27 9.27 -10.35 5.07
N PRO A 28 8.95 -11.65 4.91
CA PRO A 28 8.99 -12.35 3.64
C PRO A 28 8.20 -11.66 2.52
N GLU A 29 7.02 -11.16 2.83
CA GLU A 29 6.09 -10.47 1.91
C GLU A 29 6.80 -9.30 1.21
N ALA A 30 7.41 -8.43 2.00
CA ALA A 30 8.16 -7.29 1.50
C ALA A 30 9.48 -7.70 0.83
N ALA A 31 10.14 -8.76 1.33
CA ALA A 31 11.37 -9.28 0.74
C ALA A 31 11.14 -9.84 -0.68
N PHE A 32 10.07 -10.62 -0.86
CA PHE A 32 9.71 -11.16 -2.16
C PHE A 32 9.19 -10.08 -3.11
N PHE A 33 8.44 -9.09 -2.61
CA PHE A 33 8.09 -7.92 -3.42
C PHE A 33 9.35 -7.25 -3.98
N ARG A 34 10.33 -6.96 -3.12
CA ARG A 34 11.61 -6.36 -3.52
C ARG A 34 12.36 -7.23 -4.52
N TYR A 35 12.38 -8.54 -4.33
CA TYR A 35 13.05 -9.47 -5.24
C TYR A 35 12.55 -9.31 -6.68
N PHE A 36 11.23 -9.36 -6.89
CA PHE A 36 10.66 -9.23 -8.23
C PHE A 36 10.86 -7.83 -8.83
N TYR A 37 10.72 -6.77 -8.03
CA TYR A 37 10.91 -5.40 -8.52
C TYR A 37 12.38 -5.10 -8.87
N SER A 38 13.33 -5.57 -8.05
CA SER A 38 14.76 -5.47 -8.37
C SER A 38 15.11 -6.23 -9.65
N LEU A 39 14.59 -7.45 -9.82
CA LEU A 39 14.82 -8.24 -11.03
C LEU A 39 14.22 -7.61 -12.29
N ALA A 40 13.11 -6.88 -12.17
CA ALA A 40 12.52 -6.11 -13.26
C ALA A 40 13.25 -4.77 -13.55
N GLY A 41 14.33 -4.47 -12.82
CA GLY A 41 15.14 -3.27 -13.05
C GLY A 41 14.61 -1.99 -12.41
N PHE A 42 13.61 -2.07 -11.52
CA PHE A 42 13.22 -0.95 -10.68
C PHE A 42 14.29 -0.65 -9.62
N GLN A 43 14.40 0.62 -9.23
CA GLN A 43 15.43 1.04 -8.28
C GLN A 43 14.89 1.04 -6.85
N LEU A 44 15.47 0.21 -5.98
CA LEU A 44 15.14 0.27 -4.56
C LEU A 44 15.59 1.63 -4.00
N PHE A 45 14.67 2.36 -3.39
CA PHE A 45 14.95 3.61 -2.69
C PHE A 45 15.04 3.37 -1.18
N THR A 46 13.97 2.88 -0.56
CA THR A 46 14.00 2.48 0.86
C THR A 46 13.50 1.07 1.13
N ARG A 47 14.09 0.50 2.17
CA ARG A 47 13.66 -0.76 2.78
C ARG A 47 13.48 -0.53 4.27
N TRP A 48 12.23 -0.38 4.68
CA TRP A 48 11.87 -0.28 6.09
C TRP A 48 11.06 -1.49 6.54
N GLU A 49 11.38 -1.94 7.74
CA GLU A 49 10.76 -3.07 8.42
C GLU A 49 10.61 -2.73 9.90
N ASN A 50 10.28 -3.71 10.75
CA ASN A 50 9.99 -3.56 12.19
C ASN A 50 10.82 -2.49 12.95
N GLY A 51 12.12 -2.34 12.71
CA GLY A 51 12.95 -1.39 13.46
C GLY A 51 12.98 0.05 12.92
N ASN A 52 12.46 0.28 11.71
CA ASN A 52 12.70 1.52 10.98
C ASN A 52 11.55 1.96 10.06
N VAL A 53 10.36 1.39 10.18
CA VAL A 53 9.13 1.89 9.54
C VAL A 53 8.33 2.73 10.55
N TRP A 54 8.48 4.04 10.49
CA TRP A 54 7.90 4.99 11.43
C TRP A 54 6.75 5.75 10.80
N GLY A 55 5.78 6.16 11.62
CA GLY A 55 4.70 7.00 11.11
C GLY A 55 5.17 8.36 10.60
N SER A 56 6.32 8.87 11.03
CA SER A 56 6.94 10.09 10.48
C SER A 56 7.19 9.96 8.98
N ASP A 57 7.61 8.77 8.53
CA ASP A 57 7.98 8.48 7.14
C ASP A 57 6.83 8.62 6.16
N PHE A 58 5.60 8.64 6.67
CA PHE A 58 4.37 8.80 5.90
C PHE A 58 3.73 10.18 6.06
N ARG A 59 4.13 10.95 7.09
CA ARG A 59 3.52 12.24 7.47
C ARG A 59 4.33 13.44 7.01
N ASP A 60 5.64 13.29 6.92
CA ASP A 60 6.52 14.41 6.61
C ASP A 60 6.60 14.68 5.11
N GLY A 61 6.93 15.91 4.75
CA GLY A 61 7.48 16.23 3.43
C GLY A 61 8.25 17.55 3.47
N THR A 62 8.96 17.74 4.59
CA THR A 62 9.93 18.81 4.87
C THR A 62 11.12 18.28 5.68
N ASP A 63 10.97 17.15 6.36
CA ASP A 63 12.08 16.33 6.82
C ASP A 63 13.04 16.10 5.64
N LEU A 64 14.23 16.66 5.79
CA LEU A 64 15.34 16.56 4.87
C LEU A 64 16.08 15.24 5.09
N ASP A 65 15.42 14.19 5.63
CA ASP A 65 16.05 12.89 5.77
C ASP A 65 16.32 12.37 4.36
N PRO A 66 17.60 12.23 3.98
CA PRO A 66 17.97 11.74 2.66
C PRO A 66 17.55 10.28 2.44
N SER A 67 17.08 9.58 3.48
CA SER A 67 16.45 8.29 3.35
C SER A 67 15.01 8.37 2.84
N GLY A 68 14.31 9.51 2.92
CA GLY A 68 13.10 9.82 2.16
C GLY A 68 11.86 8.96 2.46
N GLY A 69 10.78 9.64 2.83
CA GLY A 69 9.45 9.14 3.10
C GLY A 69 8.79 8.33 1.97
N SER A 70 7.51 8.03 2.16
CA SER A 70 6.60 7.58 1.10
C SER A 70 6.37 8.60 -0.04
N ASP A 71 6.97 9.79 0.05
CA ASP A 71 6.88 10.90 -0.89
C ASP A 71 7.96 10.89 -1.97
N VAL A 72 9.10 10.21 -1.77
CA VAL A 72 10.18 10.13 -2.77
C VAL A 72 9.99 9.06 -3.85
N PRO A 73 9.63 7.80 -3.55
CA PRO A 73 9.53 6.74 -4.55
C PRO A 73 8.27 6.89 -5.40
N GLU A 74 8.29 6.40 -6.65
CA GLU A 74 7.09 6.32 -7.49
C GLU A 74 6.19 5.15 -7.12
N ILE A 75 6.74 4.10 -6.48
CA ILE A 75 6.02 2.90 -6.06
C ILE A 75 6.27 2.65 -4.58
N TYR A 76 5.22 2.38 -3.81
CA TYR A 76 5.34 2.01 -2.40
C TYR A 76 4.52 0.76 -2.09
N PHE A 77 5.18 -0.26 -1.55
CA PHE A 77 4.53 -1.45 -1.01
C PHE A 77 4.61 -1.41 0.52
N TYR A 78 3.47 -1.23 1.15
CA TYR A 78 3.33 -1.34 2.59
C TYR A 78 2.80 -2.74 2.93
N THR A 79 3.30 -3.39 3.97
CA THR A 79 2.67 -4.56 4.58
C THR A 79 2.67 -4.49 6.10
N GLY A 80 1.57 -4.90 6.73
CA GLY A 80 1.37 -4.79 8.15
C GLY A 80 0.41 -5.85 8.65
N HIS A 81 0.95 -6.91 9.25
CA HIS A 81 0.15 -8.01 9.77
C HIS A 81 0.16 -8.01 11.30
N GLY A 82 -0.95 -8.45 11.91
CA GLY A 82 -1.15 -8.44 13.36
C GLY A 82 -2.61 -8.30 13.79
N ASN A 83 -2.89 -8.50 15.08
CA ASN A 83 -4.26 -8.53 15.62
C ASN A 83 -4.85 -7.12 15.74
N CYS A 84 -5.97 -6.90 15.06
CA CYS A 84 -6.75 -5.68 15.15
C CYS A 84 -7.50 -5.62 16.50
N GLN A 85 -6.94 -4.92 17.50
CA GLN A 85 -7.57 -4.83 18.83
C GLN A 85 -8.92 -4.09 18.82
N SER A 86 -9.23 -3.33 17.77
CA SER A 86 -10.51 -2.64 17.59
C SER A 86 -10.80 -2.46 16.11
N PRO A 87 -11.71 -3.25 15.53
CA PRO A 87 -12.07 -3.09 14.14
C PRO A 87 -12.73 -1.72 13.88
N PRO A 88 -12.41 -1.07 12.74
CA PRO A 88 -13.04 0.16 12.33
C PRO A 88 -14.54 0.02 12.02
N THR A 89 -15.23 1.16 11.99
CA THR A 89 -16.63 1.31 11.58
C THR A 89 -16.70 2.17 10.33
N ALA A 90 -17.86 2.27 9.67
CA ALA A 90 -18.04 3.05 8.44
C ALA A 90 -17.62 4.53 8.48
N THR A 91 -17.41 5.09 9.68
CA THR A 91 -16.96 6.47 9.91
C THR A 91 -15.55 6.58 10.46
N SER A 92 -14.91 5.43 10.71
CA SER A 92 -13.53 5.39 11.16
C SER A 92 -12.61 5.94 10.08
N PRO A 93 -11.52 6.61 10.47
CA PRO A 93 -10.49 7.01 9.52
C PRO A 93 -9.78 5.78 8.97
N ASP A 94 -9.38 5.87 7.71
CA ASP A 94 -8.50 4.91 7.06
C ASP A 94 -7.06 5.18 7.54
N PHE A 95 -6.33 4.15 7.93
CA PHE A 95 -4.98 4.31 8.51
C PHE A 95 -4.04 3.16 8.14
N VAL A 96 -2.74 3.35 8.36
CA VAL A 96 -1.76 2.26 8.52
C VAL A 96 -1.15 2.29 9.91
N ILE A 97 -0.82 1.12 10.46
CA ILE A 97 -0.19 1.00 11.78
C ILE A 97 1.30 0.74 11.60
N THR A 98 2.12 1.68 12.01
CA THR A 98 3.59 1.61 11.91
C THR A 98 4.21 1.36 13.28
N CYS A 99 5.52 1.19 13.31
CA CYS A 99 6.25 1.11 14.56
C CYS A 99 6.22 2.44 15.31
N GLY A 100 5.79 2.39 16.57
CA GLY A 100 5.69 3.55 17.44
C GLY A 100 6.74 3.58 18.53
N ASN A 101 6.84 4.75 19.16
CA ASN A 101 7.72 5.01 20.29
C ASN A 101 7.01 4.64 21.61
N PHE A 102 7.74 4.01 22.53
CA PHE A 102 7.36 3.84 23.95
C PHE A 102 5.99 3.18 24.22
N GLY A 103 5.73 2.02 23.63
CA GLY A 103 4.61 1.18 24.07
C GLY A 103 3.24 1.48 23.49
N THR A 104 3.19 2.13 22.32
CA THR A 104 1.97 2.22 21.50
C THR A 104 2.31 2.07 20.02
N PRO A 105 1.49 1.37 19.21
CA PRO A 105 1.62 1.42 17.75
C PRO A 105 1.42 2.85 17.24
N ASN A 106 2.16 3.26 16.20
CA ASN A 106 2.05 4.60 15.63
C ASN A 106 1.11 4.57 14.42
N THR A 107 -0.09 5.14 14.59
CA THR A 107 -1.12 5.16 13.56
C THR A 107 -0.97 6.36 12.64
N VAL A 108 -0.89 6.09 11.33
CA VAL A 108 -0.90 7.12 10.28
C VAL A 108 -2.29 7.15 9.65
N ASN A 109 -3.03 8.23 9.88
CA ASN A 109 -4.31 8.47 9.20
C ASN A 109 -4.05 8.90 7.75
N ILE A 110 -4.60 8.14 6.80
CA ILE A 110 -4.37 8.33 5.36
C ILE A 110 -4.98 9.65 4.88
N GLY A 111 -6.17 10.03 5.36
CA GLY A 111 -6.88 11.22 4.88
C GLY A 111 -6.50 12.54 5.52
N ARG A 112 -5.81 12.50 6.66
CA ARG A 112 -5.47 13.73 7.41
C ARG A 112 -3.99 13.93 7.66
N SER A 113 -3.23 12.85 7.76
CA SER A 113 -1.83 12.93 8.18
C SER A 113 -0.86 12.34 7.16
N SER A 114 -1.29 11.46 6.27
CA SER A 114 -0.45 10.92 5.21
C SER A 114 -0.23 11.94 4.08
N ARG A 115 0.92 11.84 3.41
CA ARG A 115 1.24 12.63 2.20
C ARG A 115 1.30 11.81 0.90
N TRP A 116 0.78 10.59 0.89
CA TRP A 116 0.86 9.67 -0.26
C TRP A 116 0.36 10.26 -1.58
N GLY A 117 1.29 10.64 -2.46
CA GLY A 117 0.93 11.23 -3.73
C GLY A 117 0.19 12.56 -3.59
N ASN A 118 0.37 13.30 -2.49
CA ASN A 118 -0.04 14.70 -2.40
C ASN A 118 0.92 15.55 -3.26
N GLY A 119 0.57 16.78 -3.65
CA GLY A 119 1.27 17.61 -4.65
C GLY A 119 2.75 17.98 -4.37
N ALA A 120 3.35 17.46 -3.30
CA ALA A 120 4.79 17.55 -3.03
C ALA A 120 5.55 16.21 -3.21
N GLY A 121 4.88 15.09 -3.45
CA GLY A 121 5.48 13.76 -3.58
C GLY A 121 5.44 13.19 -5.00
N ASN A 122 6.26 12.16 -5.26
CA ASN A 122 6.39 11.47 -6.56
C ASN A 122 5.58 10.17 -6.66
N LEU A 123 4.88 9.79 -5.57
CA LEU A 123 4.22 8.50 -5.50
C LEU A 123 3.13 8.40 -6.56
N ARG A 124 3.22 7.36 -7.40
CA ARG A 124 2.24 6.99 -8.45
C ARG A 124 1.44 5.75 -8.08
N PHE A 125 2.06 4.82 -7.36
CA PHE A 125 1.45 3.55 -6.99
C PHE A 125 1.60 3.27 -5.49
N ALA A 126 0.49 3.05 -4.78
CA ALA A 126 0.50 2.66 -3.37
C ALA A 126 -0.18 1.31 -3.17
N PHE A 127 0.54 0.35 -2.63
CA PHE A 127 0.07 -1.03 -2.44
C PHE A 127 0.01 -1.36 -0.95
N ILE A 128 -1.18 -1.59 -0.41
CA ILE A 128 -1.40 -1.69 1.03
C ILE A 128 -1.80 -3.11 1.45
N ASP A 129 -0.75 -3.78 1.91
CA ASP A 129 -0.51 -5.10 2.50
C ASP A 129 -0.99 -5.43 3.93
N ALA A 130 -2.18 -5.06 4.42
CA ALA A 130 -2.42 -5.12 5.87
C ALA A 130 -3.59 -6.00 6.32
N SER A 131 -3.38 -6.75 7.43
CA SER A 131 -4.31 -7.71 8.03
C SER A 131 -5.57 -7.07 8.60
N CYS A 132 -5.39 -5.99 9.36
CA CYS A 132 -6.49 -5.18 9.84
C CYS A 132 -7.35 -4.77 8.63
N PRO A 133 -8.69 -4.87 8.70
CA PRO A 133 -9.55 -4.31 7.68
C PRO A 133 -9.45 -2.80 7.87
N MET A 134 -8.40 -2.21 7.32
CA MET A 134 -8.11 -0.79 7.42
C MET A 134 -9.03 -0.13 6.43
N ASP A 135 -10.12 0.35 6.98
CA ASP A 135 -11.38 0.33 6.28
C ASP A 135 -11.39 1.43 5.23
N LEU A 136 -11.35 1.05 3.95
CA LEU A 136 -11.74 1.88 2.81
C LEU A 136 -13.25 2.21 2.83
N VAL A 137 -13.91 2.18 4.00
CA VAL A 137 -15.33 2.53 4.20
C VAL A 137 -15.64 3.96 3.81
N SER A 138 -14.65 4.84 3.86
CA SER A 138 -14.82 6.25 3.51
C SER A 138 -13.84 6.73 2.45
N LEU A 139 -13.74 5.99 1.33
CA LEU A 139 -13.01 6.41 0.11
C LEU A 139 -13.22 7.91 -0.19
N GLY A 140 -14.48 8.32 -0.12
CA GLY A 140 -14.96 9.69 -0.30
C GLY A 140 -14.26 10.76 0.54
N ASN A 141 -14.04 10.47 1.82
CA ASN A 141 -13.64 11.45 2.82
C ASN A 141 -12.17 11.34 3.19
N ASN A 142 -11.59 10.15 3.12
CA ASN A 142 -10.27 9.86 3.65
C ASN A 142 -9.23 9.59 2.57
N TRP A 143 -9.62 9.20 1.37
CA TRP A 143 -8.63 8.94 0.33
C TRP A 143 -8.46 10.19 -0.51
N PHE A 144 -9.53 10.73 -1.09
CA PHE A 144 -9.45 11.74 -2.14
C PHE A 144 -8.57 12.99 -1.87
N PRO A 145 -8.45 13.54 -0.64
CA PRO A 145 -7.49 14.62 -0.36
C PRO A 145 -6.01 14.23 -0.58
N THR A 146 -5.68 12.96 -0.40
CA THR A 146 -4.30 12.45 -0.39
C THR A 146 -3.84 12.03 -1.80
N PHE A 147 -4.74 11.60 -2.70
CA PHE A 147 -4.41 11.08 -4.05
C PHE A 147 -4.17 12.15 -5.13
N GLN A 148 -3.68 13.35 -4.77
CA GLN A 148 -3.61 14.46 -5.74
C GLN A 148 -2.62 14.28 -6.91
N GLY A 149 -1.74 13.27 -6.85
CA GLY A 149 -0.82 12.84 -7.90
C GLY A 149 -0.63 11.32 -7.95
N LEU A 150 -1.31 10.56 -7.08
CA LEU A 150 -1.27 9.11 -7.13
C LEU A 150 -2.15 8.58 -8.28
N HIS A 151 -1.63 7.64 -9.07
CA HIS A 151 -2.36 7.03 -10.17
C HIS A 151 -3.32 5.96 -9.65
N VAL A 152 -2.77 4.95 -8.95
CA VAL A 152 -3.52 3.78 -8.48
C VAL A 152 -3.08 3.39 -7.09
N ALA A 153 -4.04 3.05 -6.24
CA ALA A 153 -3.77 2.33 -5.01
C ALA A 153 -4.64 1.11 -4.83
N VAL A 154 -4.11 0.17 -4.04
CA VAL A 154 -4.78 -1.07 -3.70
C VAL A 154 -4.73 -1.33 -2.20
N GLY A 155 -5.76 -2.00 -1.69
CA GLY A 155 -5.94 -2.29 -0.27
C GLY A 155 -7.13 -3.23 -0.03
N HIS A 156 -7.65 -3.23 1.19
CA HIS A 156 -8.80 -4.06 1.59
C HIS A 156 -9.80 -3.26 2.43
N SER A 157 -11.03 -3.75 2.52
CA SER A 157 -12.02 -3.37 3.55
C SER A 157 -12.66 -4.64 4.08
N GLY A 158 -13.11 -4.63 5.32
CA GLY A 158 -13.76 -5.77 5.92
C GLY A 158 -14.61 -5.39 7.12
N THR A 159 -15.31 -6.38 7.65
CA THR A 159 -16.14 -6.20 8.85
C THR A 159 -15.32 -6.30 10.13
N ALA A 160 -15.96 -5.99 11.25
CA ALA A 160 -15.32 -6.06 12.55
C ALA A 160 -14.81 -7.44 12.99
N SER A 161 -15.26 -8.48 12.32
CA SER A 161 -14.85 -9.86 12.55
C SER A 161 -14.16 -10.47 11.34
N ALA A 162 -13.83 -9.66 10.33
CA ALA A 162 -13.27 -10.14 9.08
C ALA A 162 -12.04 -9.36 8.61
N ASP A 163 -10.88 -10.02 8.58
CA ASP A 163 -9.54 -9.48 8.26
C ASP A 163 -8.95 -10.12 6.99
N THR A 164 -7.89 -9.55 6.40
CA THR A 164 -7.10 -10.32 5.43
C THR A 164 -6.13 -11.23 6.15
N LEU A 165 -6.05 -12.48 5.70
CA LEU A 165 -5.14 -13.47 6.27
C LEU A 165 -3.69 -13.08 5.99
N ASP A 166 -2.81 -13.32 6.97
CA ASP A 166 -1.37 -13.18 6.81
C ASP A 166 -0.86 -14.19 5.77
N SER A 167 -0.16 -13.71 4.74
CA SER A 167 0.28 -14.53 3.62
C SER A 167 1.59 -14.07 3.01
N ALA A 168 2.61 -14.88 3.26
CA ALA A 168 3.97 -14.73 2.71
C ALA A 168 4.02 -14.72 1.17
N ASN A 169 3.02 -15.30 0.51
CA ASN A 169 3.01 -15.44 -0.95
C ASN A 169 2.38 -14.23 -1.65
N ARG A 170 1.61 -13.42 -0.94
CA ARG A 170 0.80 -12.36 -1.56
C ARG A 170 1.65 -11.26 -2.16
N GLY A 171 2.61 -10.74 -1.39
CA GLY A 171 3.60 -9.77 -1.88
C GLY A 171 4.41 -10.32 -3.06
N ALA A 172 4.76 -11.61 -3.02
CA ALA A 172 5.49 -12.29 -4.09
C ALA A 172 4.68 -12.38 -5.39
N LEU A 173 3.46 -12.92 -5.33
CA LEU A 173 2.58 -13.11 -6.49
C LEU A 173 2.17 -11.77 -7.10
N PHE A 174 1.75 -10.83 -6.25
CA PHE A 174 1.39 -9.48 -6.71
C PHE A 174 2.57 -8.79 -7.40
N ALA A 175 3.77 -8.90 -6.83
CA ALA A 175 4.96 -8.31 -7.45
C ALA A 175 5.34 -8.97 -8.76
N ALA A 176 5.26 -10.30 -8.83
CA ALA A 176 5.53 -11.05 -10.06
C ALA A 176 4.59 -10.64 -11.21
N TYR A 177 3.30 -10.41 -10.91
CA TYR A 177 2.31 -9.97 -11.90
C TYR A 177 2.48 -8.51 -12.32
N THR A 178 2.97 -7.62 -11.46
CA THR A 178 3.05 -6.17 -11.75
C THR A 178 4.40 -5.69 -12.26
N ALA A 179 5.48 -6.41 -11.94
CA ALA A 179 6.84 -5.99 -12.31
C ALA A 179 7.18 -6.24 -13.81
N GLY A 180 6.38 -7.05 -14.50
CA GLY A 180 6.32 -7.10 -15.97
C GLY A 180 7.52 -7.69 -16.72
N SER A 181 8.39 -8.44 -16.03
CA SER A 181 9.68 -8.90 -16.58
C SER A 181 9.91 -10.42 -16.53
N PHE A 182 8.87 -11.23 -16.28
CA PHE A 182 9.03 -12.67 -16.03
C PHE A 182 8.18 -13.52 -16.98
N SER A 183 8.80 -14.41 -17.75
CA SER A 183 8.09 -15.31 -18.68
C SER A 183 7.18 -16.33 -17.99
N LEU A 184 7.40 -16.58 -16.69
CA LEU A 184 6.61 -17.52 -15.88
C LEU A 184 5.33 -16.88 -15.31
N PHE A 185 5.20 -15.56 -15.36
CA PHE A 185 4.06 -14.84 -14.79
C PHE A 185 3.43 -13.92 -15.84
N PRO A 186 2.10 -13.92 -16.01
CA PRO A 186 1.46 -12.90 -16.84
C PRO A 186 1.74 -11.52 -16.24
N HIS A 187 2.11 -10.57 -17.09
CA HIS A 187 2.14 -9.18 -16.70
C HIS A 187 0.68 -8.67 -16.70
N LEU A 188 0.18 -8.23 -15.55
CA LEU A 188 -1.19 -7.74 -15.37
C LEU A 188 -1.22 -6.24 -15.05
N SER A 189 -2.37 -5.60 -15.21
CA SER A 189 -2.59 -4.27 -14.64
C SER A 189 -2.51 -4.34 -13.11
N VAL A 190 -2.22 -3.22 -12.46
CA VAL A 190 -2.16 -3.12 -10.99
C VAL A 190 -3.45 -3.64 -10.36
N GLY A 191 -4.59 -3.20 -10.90
CA GLY A 191 -5.89 -3.64 -10.44
C GLY A 191 -6.05 -5.15 -10.58
N ASP A 192 -5.75 -5.73 -11.75
CA ASP A 192 -6.00 -7.16 -12.00
C ASP A 192 -5.05 -8.05 -11.21
N ALA A 193 -3.78 -7.65 -11.10
CA ALA A 193 -2.83 -8.31 -10.23
C ALA A 193 -3.30 -8.32 -8.77
N TRP A 194 -3.87 -7.21 -8.28
CA TRP A 194 -4.41 -7.15 -6.92
C TRP A 194 -5.64 -8.02 -6.74
N MET A 195 -6.54 -8.09 -7.72
CA MET A 195 -7.69 -9.00 -7.63
C MET A 195 -7.25 -10.46 -7.70
N ALA A 196 -6.19 -10.80 -8.43
CA ALA A 196 -5.67 -12.15 -8.50
C ALA A 196 -4.95 -12.57 -7.21
N ALA A 197 -4.01 -11.74 -6.71
CA ALA A 197 -3.22 -12.06 -5.53
C ALA A 197 -3.96 -11.72 -4.22
N GLY A 198 -4.64 -10.58 -4.17
CA GLY A 198 -5.34 -10.09 -2.99
C GLY A 198 -6.56 -10.91 -2.59
N THR A 199 -7.21 -11.63 -3.52
CA THR A 199 -8.37 -12.48 -3.17
C THR A 199 -7.97 -13.84 -2.57
N ILE A 200 -6.74 -14.31 -2.77
CA ILE A 200 -6.27 -15.63 -2.28
C ILE A 200 -6.30 -15.69 -0.74
N ASP A 201 -6.08 -14.54 -0.09
CA ASP A 201 -5.92 -14.42 1.36
C ASP A 201 -6.99 -13.52 1.99
N ILE A 202 -8.14 -13.36 1.32
CA ILE A 202 -9.30 -12.63 1.86
C ILE A 202 -10.26 -13.61 2.52
N GLN A 203 -10.56 -13.40 3.79
CA GLN A 203 -11.60 -14.17 4.47
C GLN A 203 -13.00 -13.66 4.13
N SER A 204 -14.01 -14.49 4.37
CA SER A 204 -15.40 -14.09 4.15
C SER A 204 -15.75 -12.85 4.98
N GLY A 205 -16.35 -11.86 4.33
CA GLY A 205 -16.62 -10.55 4.94
C GLY A 205 -15.50 -9.52 4.78
N CYS A 206 -14.45 -9.83 4.01
CA CYS A 206 -13.44 -8.89 3.52
C CYS A 206 -13.54 -8.73 1.98
N CYS A 207 -13.05 -7.60 1.48
CA CYS A 207 -12.99 -7.26 0.07
C CYS A 207 -11.65 -6.61 -0.29
N ALA A 208 -11.06 -7.04 -1.41
CA ALA A 208 -9.95 -6.37 -2.06
C ALA A 208 -10.46 -5.14 -2.81
N VAL A 209 -9.64 -4.10 -2.86
CA VAL A 209 -9.97 -2.82 -3.50
C VAL A 209 -8.85 -2.36 -4.40
N ALA A 210 -9.21 -1.84 -5.56
CA ALA A 210 -8.33 -0.99 -6.35
C ALA A 210 -9.05 0.33 -6.63
N ILE A 211 -8.39 1.45 -6.36
CA ILE A 211 -8.85 2.81 -6.64
C ILE A 211 -7.84 3.48 -7.56
N ALA A 212 -8.31 4.18 -8.58
CA ALA A 212 -7.49 5.01 -9.44
C ALA A 212 -8.03 6.43 -9.51
N ALA A 213 -7.11 7.39 -9.64
CA ALA A 213 -7.40 8.79 -9.90
C ALA A 213 -7.19 9.11 -11.38
N GLY A 214 -7.98 10.02 -11.92
CA GLY A 214 -7.91 10.40 -13.33
C GLY A 214 -8.31 11.86 -13.58
N ASN A 215 -7.92 12.36 -14.75
CA ASN A 215 -8.27 13.70 -15.23
C ASN A 215 -9.79 13.82 -15.49
N ASP A 216 -10.39 12.73 -15.94
CA ASP A 216 -11.83 12.58 -16.12
C ASP A 216 -12.30 11.17 -15.68
N ARG A 217 -13.63 10.95 -15.74
CA ARG A 217 -14.25 9.67 -15.37
C ARG A 217 -13.68 8.48 -16.16
N ASN A 218 -13.45 8.63 -17.46
CA ASN A 218 -13.00 7.55 -18.31
C ASN A 218 -11.52 7.25 -18.06
N ASP A 219 -10.69 8.27 -17.89
CA ASP A 219 -9.29 8.13 -17.48
C ASP A 219 -9.18 7.38 -16.15
N ALA A 220 -9.97 7.75 -15.13
CA ALA A 220 -9.96 7.04 -13.85
C ALA A 220 -10.38 5.57 -13.99
N ILE A 221 -11.39 5.26 -14.81
CA ILE A 221 -11.83 3.88 -15.06
C ILE A 221 -10.76 3.09 -15.81
N ASP A 222 -10.17 3.67 -16.85
CA ASP A 222 -9.12 3.03 -17.64
C ASP A 222 -7.90 2.73 -16.78
N ARG A 223 -7.46 3.67 -15.94
CA ARG A 223 -6.33 3.46 -15.03
C ARG A 223 -6.59 2.30 -14.06
N ARG A 224 -7.76 2.29 -13.41
CA ARG A 224 -8.17 1.20 -12.50
C ARG A 224 -8.16 -0.17 -13.19
N GLN A 225 -8.52 -0.24 -14.48
CA GLN A 225 -8.64 -1.49 -15.23
C GLN A 225 -7.33 -1.93 -15.88
N ASN A 226 -6.57 -0.99 -16.42
CA ASN A 226 -5.55 -1.26 -17.43
C ASN A 226 -4.17 -0.73 -17.08
N GLU A 227 -4.03 0.16 -16.09
CA GLU A 227 -2.74 0.76 -15.77
C GLU A 227 -1.77 -0.26 -15.16
N ARG A 228 -0.57 -0.30 -15.73
CA ARG A 228 0.56 -1.12 -15.27
C ARG A 228 1.62 -0.22 -14.67
N VAL A 229 2.43 -0.77 -13.78
CA VAL A 229 3.53 -0.03 -13.14
C VAL A 229 4.55 0.47 -14.17
N SER A 230 4.74 -0.28 -15.26
CA SER A 230 5.63 0.10 -16.36
C SER A 230 5.04 1.16 -17.31
N ASP A 231 3.77 1.51 -17.18
CA ASP A 231 3.15 2.49 -18.08
C ASP A 231 3.72 3.88 -17.79
N ASN A 232 4.15 4.58 -18.84
CA ASN A 232 4.60 5.96 -18.72
C ASN A 232 3.42 6.94 -18.82
N ARG A 233 2.42 6.77 -17.96
CA ARG A 233 1.29 7.69 -17.89
C ARG A 233 1.70 8.97 -17.18
N SER A 234 1.14 10.10 -17.59
CA SER A 234 1.33 11.35 -16.86
C SER A 234 0.59 11.30 -15.52
N ASP A 235 1.07 12.07 -14.55
CA ASP A 235 0.36 12.22 -13.29
C ASP A 235 -1.05 12.80 -13.53
N PRO A 236 -2.10 12.26 -12.90
CA PRO A 236 -3.45 12.80 -13.04
C PRO A 236 -3.51 14.17 -12.37
N THR A 237 -4.38 15.05 -12.86
CA THR A 237 -4.87 16.23 -12.12
C THR A 237 -6.24 15.86 -11.57
N PRO A 238 -6.32 15.21 -10.41
CA PRO A 238 -7.44 14.34 -10.10
C PRO A 238 -8.69 15.14 -9.75
N ASN A 239 -9.65 15.08 -10.66
CA ASN A 239 -11.03 15.51 -10.45
C ASN A 239 -11.98 14.32 -10.36
N TRP A 240 -11.50 13.12 -10.68
CA TRP A 240 -12.30 11.90 -10.76
C TRP A 240 -11.56 10.71 -10.17
N PHE A 241 -12.32 9.86 -9.49
CA PHE A 241 -11.85 8.62 -8.90
C PHE A 241 -12.74 7.47 -9.36
N ALA A 242 -12.13 6.32 -9.64
CA ALA A 242 -12.84 5.09 -9.94
C ALA A 242 -12.28 3.97 -9.08
N TRP A 243 -13.16 3.20 -8.44
CA TRP A 243 -12.76 2.08 -7.60
C TRP A 243 -13.53 0.81 -7.98
N ARG A 244 -13.00 -0.34 -7.59
CA ARG A 244 -13.67 -1.63 -7.71
C ARG A 244 -13.34 -2.50 -6.50
N TRP A 245 -14.32 -3.33 -6.14
CA TRP A 245 -14.26 -4.25 -5.02
C TRP A 245 -14.33 -5.68 -5.53
N SER A 246 -13.67 -6.61 -4.84
CA SER A 246 -13.88 -8.06 -4.98
C SER A 246 -13.90 -8.68 -3.60
N CYS A 247 -14.99 -9.36 -3.26
CA CYS A 247 -15.25 -9.85 -1.90
C CYS A 247 -15.26 -11.38 -1.86
N GLY A 248 -14.79 -11.94 -0.74
CA GLY A 248 -14.85 -13.37 -0.44
C GLY A 248 -16.05 -13.79 0.39
#